data_AF-A0A1N7L7J6-F1
#
_entry.id   AF-A0A1N7L7J6-F1
#
_cell.length_a   1.000
_cell.length_b   1.000
_cell.length_c   1.000
_cell.angle_alpha   90.00
_cell.angle_beta   90.00
_cell.angle_gamma   90.00
#
_symmetry.space_group_name_H-M   'P 1'
#
loop_
_entity.id
_entity.type
_entity.pdbx_description
1 polymer ?
#
loop_
_entity_poly.entity_id
_entity_poly.type
_entity_poly.pdbx_seq_one_letter_code
_entity_poly.pdbx_strand_id
1 'polypeptide(L)'
;MNLTIEIENKEDLPFITKLLESLKGVKILDKNYSTDIDDSLPKNVQEALEKYAANLTEEDCISKEEFFQFIDDEICKLDSQK
;
A
#
# COMPACT_ATOMS: atom_id res chain seq x y z
N MET A 1 12.92 -8.12 -16.88
CA MET A 1 12.84 -9.36 -16.10
C MET A 1 12.91 -8.94 -14.64
N ASN A 2 11.91 -9.29 -13.84
CA ASN A 2 11.83 -8.87 -12.44
C ASN A 2 12.12 -10.10 -11.58
N LEU A 3 13.02 -9.96 -10.60
CA LEU A 3 13.44 -11.02 -9.69
C LEU A 3 13.21 -10.55 -8.26
N THR A 4 12.60 -11.40 -7.44
CA THR A 4 12.39 -11.14 -6.01
C THR A 4 13.48 -11.88 -5.23
N ILE A 5 14.15 -11.18 -4.31
CA ILE A 5 15.16 -11.75 -3.42
C ILE A 5 14.51 -11.83 -2.02
N GLU A 6 14.60 -12.99 -1.40
CA GLU A 6 14.15 -13.22 -0.02
C GLU A 6 15.38 -13.31 0.89
N ILE A 7 15.33 -12.61 2.02
CA ILE A 7 16.41 -12.56 3.01
C ILE A 7 15.85 -13.16 4.30
N GLU A 8 16.27 -14.38 4.62
CA GLU A 8 15.77 -15.12 5.79
C GLU A 8 16.25 -14.52 7.11
N ASN A 9 17.48 -14.00 7.14
CA ASN A 9 18.09 -13.39 8.31
C ASN A 9 18.01 -11.86 8.27
N LYS A 10 17.20 -11.27 9.16
CA LYS A 10 17.02 -9.82 9.25
C LYS A 10 18.30 -9.05 9.58
N GLU A 11 19.26 -9.66 10.26
CA GLU A 11 20.53 -9.01 10.61
C GLU A 11 21.41 -8.72 9.39
N ASP A 12 21.24 -9.51 8.33
CA ASP A 12 21.98 -9.35 7.08
C ASP A 12 21.37 -8.30 6.14
N LEU A 13 20.13 -7.85 6.43
CA LEU A 13 19.41 -6.89 5.60
C LEU A 13 20.21 -5.59 5.33
N PRO A 14 20.85 -4.93 6.32
CA PRO A 14 21.62 -3.72 6.06
C PRO A 14 22.83 -3.96 5.15
N PHE A 15 23.49 -5.10 5.32
CA PHE A 15 24.65 -5.48 4.51
C PHE A 15 24.24 -5.79 3.05
N ILE A 16 23.20 -6.60 2.87
CA ILE A 16 22.70 -6.99 1.56
C ILE A 16 22.16 -5.77 0.80
N THR A 17 21.42 -4.88 1.48
CA THR A 17 20.91 -3.62 0.90
C THR A 17 22.07 -2.80 0.31
N LYS A 18 23.12 -2.57 1.09
CA LYS A 18 24.30 -1.80 0.66
C LYS A 18 25.02 -2.46 -0.52
N LEU A 19 25.06 -3.80 -0.56
CA LEU A 19 25.64 -4.54 -1.68
C LEU A 19 24.81 -4.37 -2.96
N LEU A 20 23.48 -4.47 -2.87
CA LEU A 20 22.57 -4.29 -3.99
C LEU A 20 22.60 -2.85 -4.54
N GLU A 21 22.68 -1.85 -3.67
CA GLU A 21 22.81 -0.44 -4.06
C GLU A 21 24.11 -0.13 -4.81
N SER A 22 25.18 -0.92 -4.58
CA SER A 22 26.45 -0.74 -5.28
C SER A 22 26.42 -1.18 -6.75
N LEU A 23 25.40 -1.94 -7.15
CA LEU A 23 25.25 -2.47 -8.51
C LEU A 23 24.57 -1.45 -9.43
N LYS A 24 25.18 -1.16 -10.58
CA LYS A 24 24.57 -0.30 -11.59
C LYS A 24 23.30 -0.95 -12.15
N GLY A 25 22.19 -0.21 -12.11
CA GLY A 25 20.91 -0.63 -12.68
C GLY A 25 20.03 -1.42 -11.74
N VAL A 26 20.41 -1.57 -10.46
CA VAL A 26 19.55 -2.15 -9.42
C VAL A 26 18.77 -1.02 -8.73
N LYS A 27 17.46 -1.22 -8.60
CA LYS A 27 16.56 -0.35 -7.83
C LYS A 27 15.87 -1.20 -6.78
N ILE A 28 16.11 -0.89 -5.51
CA ILE A 28 15.38 -1.50 -4.40
C ILE A 28 14.00 -0.86 -4.37
N LEU A 29 12.96 -1.69 -4.46
CA LEU A 29 11.57 -1.25 -4.32
C LEU A 29 11.17 -1.49 -2.87
N ASP A 30 10.89 -0.41 -2.14
CA ASP A 30 10.35 -0.54 -0.78
C ASP A 30 9.02 -1.28 -0.83
N LYS A 31 8.92 -2.38 -0.08
CA LYS A 31 7.68 -3.17 0.08
C LYS A 31 6.71 -2.55 1.08
N ASN A 32 7.08 -1.43 1.71
CA ASN A 32 6.19 -0.69 2.58
C ASN A 32 5.17 0.03 1.71
N TYR A 33 4.06 -0.64 1.42
CA TYR A 33 2.78 0.04 1.25
C TYR A 33 2.44 0.64 2.61
N SER A 34 3.04 1.80 2.87
CA SER A 34 2.75 2.60 4.05
C SER A 34 1.29 3.02 3.95
N THR A 35 0.52 2.72 5.00
CA THR A 35 -0.80 3.30 5.26
C THR A 35 -0.69 4.73 5.79
N ASP A 36 0.53 5.25 5.92
CA ASP A 36 0.75 6.61 6.39
C ASP A 36 0.33 7.57 5.27
N ILE A 37 -0.32 8.65 5.70
CA ILE A 37 -0.76 9.71 4.80
C ILE A 37 0.49 10.27 4.14
N ASP A 38 0.55 10.19 2.81
CA ASP A 38 1.69 10.63 2.01
C ASP A 38 2.14 12.04 2.41
N ASP A 39 3.41 12.16 2.83
CA ASP A 39 4.06 13.43 3.19
C ASP A 39 4.09 14.44 2.02
N SER A 40 3.78 14.01 0.80
CA SER A 40 3.61 14.86 -0.37
C SER A 40 2.33 15.71 -0.34
N LEU A 41 1.34 15.35 0.50
CA LEU A 41 0.08 16.07 0.60
C LEU A 41 0.24 17.39 1.36
N PRO A 42 -0.47 18.47 0.96
CA PRO A 42 -0.49 19.71 1.72
C PRO A 42 -0.92 19.48 3.18
N LYS A 43 -0.28 20.14 4.14
CA LYS A 43 -0.54 19.96 5.58
C LYS A 43 -2.01 20.08 5.97
N ASN A 44 -2.73 21.04 5.39
CA ASN A 44 -4.15 21.22 5.66
C ASN A 44 -5.02 20.04 5.19
N VAL A 45 -4.55 19.28 4.20
CA VAL A 45 -5.21 18.06 3.71
C VAL A 45 -4.89 16.90 4.65
N GLN A 46 -3.64 16.77 5.09
CA GLN A 46 -3.22 15.76 6.07
C GLN A 46 -4.01 15.89 7.39
N GLU A 47 -4.04 17.09 7.97
CA GLU A 47 -4.78 17.38 9.20
C GLU A 47 -6.28 17.08 9.08
N ALA A 48 -6.87 17.35 7.90
CA ALA A 48 -8.27 17.03 7.64
C ALA A 48 -8.52 15.53 7.56
N LEU A 49 -7.62 14.77 6.94
CA LEU A 49 -7.69 13.31 6.85
C LEU A 49 -7.51 12.66 8.23
N GLU A 50 -6.53 13.10 9.01
CA GLU A 50 -6.32 12.61 10.38
C GLU A 50 -7.54 12.89 11.26
N LYS A 51 -8.10 14.10 11.18
CA LYS A 51 -9.30 14.46 11.92
C LYS A 51 -10.50 13.62 11.48
N TYR A 52 -10.65 13.35 10.19
CA TYR A 52 -11.71 12.50 9.69
C TYR A 52 -11.55 11.06 10.20
N ALA A 53 -10.35 10.48 10.05
CA ALA A 53 -10.05 9.12 10.47
C ALA A 53 -10.26 8.92 11.98
N ALA A 54 -9.90 9.90 12.81
CA ALA A 54 -10.11 9.86 14.25
C ALA A 54 -11.59 9.88 14.69
N ASN A 55 -12.50 10.29 13.81
CA ASN A 55 -13.94 10.33 14.08
C ASN A 55 -14.71 9.14 13.46
N LEU A 56 -14.03 8.25 12.73
CA LEU A 56 -14.67 7.07 12.16
C LEU A 56 -15.10 6.11 13.26
N THR A 57 -16.36 5.69 13.19
CA THR A 57 -16.93 4.66 14.05
C THR A 57 -17.03 3.33 13.30
N GLU A 58 -17.31 2.23 14.02
CA GLU A 58 -17.49 0.93 13.37
C GLU A 58 -18.65 0.93 12.35
N GLU A 59 -19.66 1.79 12.54
CA GLU A 59 -20.79 1.94 11.62
C GLU A 59 -20.40 2.62 10.30
N ASP A 60 -19.29 3.37 10.28
CA ASP A 60 -18.75 4.03 9.09
C ASP A 60 -17.83 3.11 8.28
N CYS A 61 -17.49 1.94 8.83
CA CYS A 61 -16.64 0.95 8.19
C CYS A 61 -17.49 -0.10 7.47
N ILE A 62 -17.08 -0.48 6.27
CA ILE A 62 -17.62 -1.66 5.60
C ILE A 62 -16.86 -2.91 6.05
N SER A 63 -17.57 -4.03 6.18
CA SER A 63 -16.95 -5.32 6.40
C SER A 63 -16.14 -5.76 5.17
N LYS A 64 -15.25 -6.72 5.38
CA LYS A 64 -14.47 -7.31 4.29
C LYS A 64 -15.40 -7.96 3.26
N GLU A 65 -16.42 -8.65 3.72
CA GLU A 65 -17.42 -9.33 2.90
C GLU A 65 -18.18 -8.32 2.02
N GLU A 66 -18.61 -7.19 2.60
CA GLU A 66 -19.27 -6.12 1.84
C GLU A 66 -18.34 -5.50 0.81
N PHE A 67 -17.07 -5.27 1.16
CA PHE A 67 -16.07 -4.77 0.22
C PHE A 67 -15.91 -5.68 -1.01
N PHE A 68 -15.79 -7.00 -0.81
CA PHE A 68 -15.70 -7.93 -1.93
C PHE A 68 -17.00 -8.02 -2.73
N GLN A 69 -18.15 -7.95 -2.08
CA GLN A 69 -19.43 -7.88 -2.78
C GLN A 69 -19.52 -6.64 -3.68
N PHE A 70 -19.08 -5.47 -3.20
CA PHE A 70 -19.01 -4.27 -4.03
C PHE A 70 -18.10 -4.43 -5.25
N ILE A 71 -16.94 -5.07 -5.08
CA ILE A 71 -16.04 -5.37 -6.20
C ILE A 71 -16.72 -6.29 -7.22
N ASP A 72 -17.33 -7.37 -6.75
CA ASP A 72 -17.98 -8.35 -7.61
C ASP A 72 -19.15 -7.73 -8.39
N ASP A 73 -19.97 -6.90 -7.73
CA ASP A 73 -21.08 -6.17 -8.35
C ASP A 73 -20.57 -5.21 -9.43
N GLU A 74 -19.47 -4.51 -9.19
CA GLU A 74 -18.93 -3.53 -10.13
C GLU A 74 -18.23 -4.19 -11.33
N ILE A 75 -17.56 -5.33 -11.10
CA ILE A 75 -17.06 -6.20 -12.18
C ILE A 75 -18.24 -6.68 -13.05
N CYS A 76 -19.31 -7.16 -12.44
CA CYS A 76 -20.52 -7.60 -13.16
C CYS A 76 -21.15 -6.46 -13.99
N LYS A 77 -21.18 -5.23 -13.47
CA LYS A 77 -21.65 -4.05 -14.23
C LYS A 77 -20.75 -3.73 -15.42
N LEU A 78 -19.43 -3.80 -15.25
CA LEU A 78 -18.48 -3.52 -16.33
C LEU A 78 -18.56 -4.58 -17.44
N ASP A 79 -18.73 -5.86 -17.08
CA ASP A 79 -18.84 -6.94 -18.06
C ASP A 79 -20.23 -7.05 -18.71
N SER A 80 -21.29 -6.59 -18.04
CA SER A 80 -22.66 -6.53 -18.61
C SER A 80 -22.88 -5.36 -19.56
N GLN A 81 -21.91 -4.44 -19.69
CA GLN A 81 -21.92 -3.38 -20.71
C GLN A 81 -21.38 -3.84 -22.08
N LYS A 82 -21.10 -5.13 -22.27
CA LYS A 82 -20.69 -5.73 -23.56
C LYS A 82 -21.86 -6.22 -24.40
#